data_AF-A0A1Q9S554-F1
#
_entry.id   AF-A0A1Q9S554-F1
#
_cell.length_a   1.000
_cell.length_b   1.000
_cell.length_c   1.000
_cell.angle_alpha   90.00
_cell.angle_beta   90.00
_cell.angle_gamma   90.00
#
_symmetry.space_group_name_H-M   'P 1'
#
loop_
_entity.id
_entity.type
_entity.pdbx_description
1 polymer ?
#
loop_
_entity_poly.entity_id
_entity_poly.type
_entity_poly.pdbx_seq_one_letter_code
_entity_poly.pdbx_strand_id
1 'polypeptide(L)'
;MPSLGGWELVILIGILVLLFGAKRLPDMARSIGQSARVFKGEMKGMKDEAGNSDTSAESPAAPEPKVLPEGQAKAAEKAPESTRASQPGSGSTSAP
;
A
#
# COMPACT_ATOMS: atom_id res chain seq x y z
N MET A 1 -34.88 -28.18 12.12
CA MET A 1 -34.72 -27.10 11.11
C MET A 1 -33.24 -26.97 10.80
N PRO A 2 -32.80 -27.12 9.54
CA PRO A 2 -31.38 -27.04 9.19
C PRO A 2 -30.83 -25.67 9.59
N SER A 3 -29.81 -25.68 10.43
CA SER A 3 -29.20 -24.49 11.02
C SER A 3 -28.23 -23.86 10.01
N LEU A 4 -28.78 -23.14 9.03
CA LEU A 4 -28.08 -22.48 7.90
C LEU A 4 -27.10 -21.35 8.30
N GLY A 5 -26.65 -21.29 9.55
CA GLY A 5 -26.02 -20.07 10.06
C GLY A 5 -24.57 -19.89 9.66
N GLY A 6 -23.75 -20.94 9.84
CA GLY A 6 -22.29 -20.80 9.81
C GLY A 6 -21.60 -21.65 8.77
N TRP A 7 -21.96 -22.94 8.69
CA TRP A 7 -21.22 -23.90 7.87
C TRP A 7 -21.39 -23.63 6.36
N GLU A 8 -22.61 -23.36 5.91
CA GLU A 8 -22.89 -22.94 4.53
C GLU A 8 -22.14 -21.67 4.12
N LEU A 9 -22.02 -20.69 5.01
CA LEU A 9 -21.31 -19.45 4.71
C LEU A 9 -19.81 -19.69 4.52
N VAL A 10 -19.21 -20.55 5.36
CA VAL A 10 -17.81 -20.96 5.22
C VAL A 10 -17.59 -21.69 3.90
N ILE A 11 -18.48 -22.61 3.52
CA ILE A 11 -18.41 -23.31 2.23
C ILE A 11 -18.49 -22.32 1.07
N LEU A 12 -19.42 -21.38 1.11
CA LEU A 12 -19.62 -20.39 0.05
C LEU A 12 -18.39 -19.48 -0.12
N ILE A 13 -17.84 -18.99 0.99
CA ILE A 13 -16.58 -18.23 1.00
C ILE A 13 -15.44 -19.10 0.47
N GLY A 14 -15.38 -20.38 0.87
CA GLY A 14 -14.38 -21.34 0.40
C GLY A 14 -14.39 -21.51 -1.12
N ILE A 15 -15.58 -21.66 -1.72
CA ILE A 15 -15.76 -21.73 -3.17
C ILE A 15 -15.30 -20.41 -3.82
N LEU A 16 -15.69 -19.27 -3.26
CA LEU A 16 -15.31 -17.95 -3.78
C LEU A 16 -13.79 -17.74 -3.74
N VAL A 17 -13.13 -18.16 -2.66
CA VAL A 17 -11.67 -18.15 -2.52
C VAL A 17 -11.01 -19.10 -3.51
N LEU A 18 -11.62 -20.24 -3.84
CA LEU A 18 -11.08 -21.17 -4.82
C LEU A 18 -11.14 -20.61 -6.26
N LEU A 19 -12.22 -19.89 -6.59
CA LEU A 19 -12.39 -19.26 -7.92
C LEU A 19 -11.54 -18.00 -8.09
N PHE A 20 -11.55 -17.12 -7.09
CA PHE A 20 -10.90 -15.80 -7.18
C PHE A 20 -9.47 -15.79 -6.59
N GLY A 21 -9.16 -16.71 -5.68
CA GLY A 21 -7.88 -16.80 -4.98
C GLY A 21 -7.86 -16.07 -3.63
N ALA A 22 -7.11 -16.62 -2.68
CA ALA A 22 -7.02 -16.12 -1.29
C ALA A 22 -6.52 -14.67 -1.16
N LYS A 23 -5.78 -14.17 -2.16
CA LYS A 23 -5.28 -12.78 -2.17
C LYS A 23 -6.22 -11.80 -2.86
N ARG A 24 -7.11 -12.24 -3.75
CA ARG A 24 -8.00 -11.35 -4.50
C ARG A 24 -9.26 -10.97 -3.73
N LEU A 25 -9.83 -11.91 -2.97
CA LEU A 25 -10.98 -11.63 -2.12
C LEU A 25 -10.74 -10.49 -1.12
N PRO A 26 -9.66 -10.48 -0.31
CA PRO A 26 -9.41 -9.40 0.64
C PRO A 26 -9.01 -8.09 -0.05
N ASP A 27 -8.34 -8.16 -1.20
CA ASP A 27 -7.92 -7.00 -1.97
C ASP A 27 -9.13 -6.26 -2.57
N MET A 28 -10.07 -7.00 -3.17
CA MET A 28 -11.34 -6.48 -3.68
C MET A 28 -12.23 -5.95 -2.55
N ALA A 29 -12.31 -6.67 -1.43
CA ALA A 29 -13.09 -6.22 -0.27
C ALA A 29 -12.52 -4.92 0.33
N ARG A 30 -11.19 -4.76 0.38
CA ARG A 30 -10.54 -3.53 0.86
C ARG A 30 -10.82 -2.34 -0.05
N SER A 31 -10.69 -2.49 -1.37
CA SER A 31 -10.95 -1.39 -2.31
C SER A 31 -12.44 -0.99 -2.32
N ILE A 32 -13.34 -1.96 -2.31
CA ILE A 32 -14.79 -1.72 -2.20
C ILE A 32 -15.14 -1.07 -0.86
N GLY A 33 -14.56 -1.54 0.24
CA GLY A 33 -14.79 -1.00 1.58
C GLY A 33 -14.31 0.44 1.73
N GLN A 34 -13.20 0.80 1.08
CA GLN A 34 -12.66 2.16 1.09
C GLN A 34 -13.59 3.12 0.34
N SER A 35 -14.06 2.76 -0.85
CA SER A 35 -15.07 3.55 -1.60
C SER A 35 -16.40 3.64 -0.85
N ALA A 36 -16.86 2.54 -0.25
CA ALA A 36 -18.10 2.52 0.54
C ALA A 36 -18.01 3.38 1.82
N ARG A 37 -16.82 3.51 2.42
CA ARG A 37 -16.60 4.37 3.60
C ARG A 37 -16.70 5.84 3.25
N VAL A 38 -16.11 6.25 2.12
CA VAL A 38 -16.22 7.63 1.60
C VAL A 38 -17.69 7.91 1.28
N PHE A 39 -18.33 7.02 0.52
CA PHE A 39 -19.75 7.12 0.16
C PHE A 39 -20.68 7.19 1.38
N LYS A 40 -20.39 6.42 2.43
CA LYS A 40 -21.19 6.46 3.65
C LYS A 40 -20.96 7.74 4.46
N GLY A 41 -19.75 8.30 4.43
CA GLY A 41 -19.44 9.58 5.07
C GLY A 41 -20.17 10.75 4.42
N GLU A 42 -20.14 10.84 3.09
CA GLU A 42 -20.87 11.88 2.34
C GLU A 42 -22.40 11.70 2.46
N MET A 43 -22.91 10.47 2.35
CA MET A 43 -24.34 10.19 2.54
C MET A 43 -24.82 10.48 3.97
N LYS A 44 -23.96 10.26 4.98
CA LYS A 44 -24.28 10.61 6.38
C LYS A 44 -24.32 12.12 6.59
N GLY A 45 -23.40 12.87 5.99
CA GLY A 45 -23.45 14.34 6.01
C GLY A 45 -24.77 14.90 5.46
N MET A 46 -25.26 14.37 4.34
CA MET A 46 -26.55 14.77 3.76
C MET A 46 -27.75 14.39 4.63
N LYS A 47 -27.65 13.29 5.39
CA LYS A 47 -28.71 12.83 6.30
C LYS A 47 -28.72 13.60 7.63
N ASP A 48 -27.54 13.97 8.13
CA ASP A 48 -27.37 14.74 9.36
C ASP A 48 -27.78 16.22 9.15
N GLU A 49 -27.65 16.77 7.92
CA GLU A 49 -28.12 18.13 7.57
C GLU A 49 -29.65 18.26 7.52
N ALA A 50 -30.38 17.13 7.40
CA ALA A 50 -31.84 17.07 7.44
C ALA A 50 -32.42 16.83 8.85
N GLY A 51 -31.60 16.61 9.88
CA GLY A 51 -32.09 16.35 11.22
C GLY A 51 -30.98 16.29 12.26
N ASN A 52 -30.77 17.40 12.96
CA ASN A 52 -30.09 17.57 14.25
C ASN A 52 -28.76 16.82 14.46
N SER A 53 -27.71 17.63 14.56
CA SER A 53 -26.37 17.32 15.06
C SER A 53 -26.35 16.35 16.23
N ASP A 54 -25.83 15.14 16.03
CA ASP A 54 -25.29 14.35 17.14
C ASP A 54 -24.16 13.41 16.72
N THR A 55 -23.04 13.59 17.43
CA THR A 55 -21.95 12.64 17.66
C THR A 55 -21.01 12.32 16.49
N SER A 56 -19.89 13.04 16.52
CA SER A 56 -18.55 12.63 16.08
C SER A 56 -18.27 11.17 16.46
N ALA A 57 -17.92 10.33 15.48
CA ALA A 57 -17.40 8.99 15.73
C ALA A 57 -16.22 8.72 14.79
N GLU A 58 -15.05 9.10 15.31
CA GLU A 58 -13.81 8.34 15.29
C GLU A 58 -13.39 7.68 13.95
N SER A 59 -12.34 8.26 13.36
CA SER A 59 -11.50 7.60 12.38
C SER A 59 -10.70 6.50 13.09
N PRO A 60 -10.90 5.19 12.80
CA PRO A 60 -9.96 4.18 13.25
C PRO A 60 -8.73 4.30 12.36
N ALA A 61 -7.63 4.75 12.95
CA ALA A 61 -6.30 4.60 12.39
C ALA A 61 -6.10 3.14 11.97
N ALA A 62 -5.94 2.90 10.67
CA ALA A 62 -5.36 1.66 10.19
C ALA A 62 -3.86 1.68 10.55
N PRO A 63 -3.29 0.57 11.05
CA PRO A 63 -1.92 0.54 11.51
C PRO A 63 -0.98 0.82 10.34
N GLU A 64 -0.19 1.89 10.45
CA GLU A 64 0.96 2.12 9.58
C GLU A 64 1.93 0.94 9.76
N PRO A 65 2.25 0.18 8.69
CA PRO A 65 3.44 -0.64 8.71
C PRO A 65 4.62 0.33 8.65
N LYS A 66 5.16 0.68 9.82
CA LYS A 66 6.54 1.14 9.96
C LYS A 66 7.45 0.04 9.40
N VAL A 67 7.72 0.08 8.10
CA VAL A 67 8.93 -0.52 7.53
C VAL A 67 9.93 0.63 7.38
N LEU A 68 10.96 0.54 8.20
CA LEU A 68 12.03 1.50 8.34
C LEU A 68 12.77 1.66 7.01
N PRO A 69 13.21 2.89 6.65
CA PRO A 69 14.26 3.07 5.65
C PRO A 69 15.59 2.53 6.23
N GLU A 70 15.82 1.21 6.13
CA GLU A 70 17.18 0.66 6.17
C GLU A 70 17.88 1.10 4.89
N GLY A 71 18.74 2.12 4.99
CA GLY A 71 19.53 2.60 3.86
C GLY A 71 20.16 3.98 4.02
N GLN A 72 19.87 4.73 5.09
CA GLN A 72 20.63 5.93 5.45
C GLN A 72 21.32 5.74 6.80
N ALA A 73 22.44 5.02 6.77
CA ALA A 73 23.43 5.03 7.83
C ALA A 73 24.83 5.06 7.22
N LYS A 74 25.21 6.20 6.65
CA LYS A 74 26.37 6.99 7.09
C LYS A 74 26.66 8.12 6.12
N ALA A 75 26.44 9.33 6.62
CA ALA A 75 27.06 10.55 6.13
C ALA A 75 28.59 10.45 6.20
N ALA A 76 29.23 11.04 5.17
CA ALA A 76 30.43 11.88 5.21
C ALA A 76 31.51 11.58 6.26
N GLU A 77 32.75 11.29 5.82
CA GLU A 77 33.97 11.99 6.29
C GLU A 77 35.23 11.60 5.47
N LYS A 78 35.99 12.61 5.00
CA LYS A 78 37.37 12.60 4.43
C LYS A 78 37.58 11.97 3.04
N ALA A 79 38.28 12.55 2.06
CA ALA A 79 38.97 13.83 1.84
C ALA A 79 39.31 13.90 0.31
N PRO A 80 39.57 15.08 -0.28
CA PRO A 80 39.91 15.24 -1.69
C PRO A 80 41.43 15.31 -1.91
N GLU A 81 41.98 14.54 -2.85
CA GLU A 81 43.28 14.82 -3.51
C GLU A 81 43.39 13.88 -4.72
N SER A 82 43.27 14.39 -5.94
CA SER A 82 44.42 14.80 -6.76
C SER A 82 45.50 13.71 -6.80
N THR A 83 45.70 13.08 -7.95
CA THR A 83 46.98 13.07 -8.69
C THR A 83 46.92 12.00 -9.79
N ARG A 84 46.75 12.46 -11.03
CA ARG A 84 47.61 12.11 -12.18
C ARG A 84 48.39 10.78 -12.08
N ALA A 85 47.91 9.75 -12.78
CA ALA A 85 48.75 8.68 -13.33
C ALA A 85 48.02 8.09 -14.55
N SER A 86 48.33 8.59 -15.75
CA SER A 86 49.27 7.91 -16.65
C SER A 86 48.74 6.53 -17.06
N GLN A 87 47.85 6.49 -18.05
CA GLN A 87 47.79 5.31 -18.92
C GLN A 87 48.66 5.60 -20.15
N PRO A 88 49.81 4.91 -20.31
CA PRO A 88 50.61 4.95 -21.51
C PRO A 88 50.07 3.96 -22.53
N GLY A 89 50.26 4.27 -23.81
CA GLY A 89 50.60 3.22 -24.78
C GLY A 89 49.61 2.97 -25.90
N SER A 90 50.13 3.22 -27.10
CA SER A 90 49.81 2.53 -28.37
C SER A 90 48.49 2.97 -29.02
N GLY A 91 48.48 3.79 -30.07
CA GLY A 91 49.39 3.82 -31.22
C GLY A 91 48.67 3.19 -32.41
N SER A 92 48.10 4.01 -33.29
CA SER A 92 47.95 3.70 -34.71
C SER A 92 47.60 4.98 -35.49
N THR A 93 48.63 5.52 -36.15
CA THR A 93 48.62 5.97 -37.55
C THR A 93 47.26 6.22 -38.21
N SER A 94 47.04 7.46 -38.67
CA SER A 94 46.87 7.78 -40.09
C SER A 94 46.69 9.30 -40.26
N ALA A 95 47.66 9.92 -40.91
CA ALA A 95 47.64 11.25 -41.53
C ALA A 95 48.25 11.08 -42.94
N PRO A 96 48.28 12.09 -43.82
CA PRO A 96 47.53 13.36 -43.86
C PRO A 96 46.33 13.36 -44.82
#